data_AF-A0A4R4XPA2-F1
#
_entry.id   AF-A0A4R4XPA2-F1
#
_cell.length_a   1.000
_cell.length_b   1.000
_cell.length_c   1.000
_cell.angle_alpha   90.00
_cell.angle_beta   90.00
_cell.angle_gamma   90.00
#
_symmetry.space_group_name_H-M   'P 1'
#
loop_
_entity.id
_entity.type
_entity.pdbx_description
1 polymer ?
#
loop_
_entity_poly.entity_id
_entity_poly.type
_entity_poly.pdbx_seq_one_letter_code
_entity_poly.pdbx_strand_id
1 'polypeptide(L)'
;MFAPGHLGELTRIVPFEMVDEVLAQTRALQRRVRLVPARVTVYLLLAAALFTGLGYLQVFDRLCTGLAGLAPVRPSGSALRQARQRLGAAPMKALFDLISGPAVTTAAAGWWRGLRVVAIDGTLLPIPDSAANLTVFTRQRLGNGISGYPQLRLAALVACGTR
;
A
#
# COMPACT_ATOMS: atom_id res chain seq x y z
N MET A 1 -1.99 -0.89 23.57
CA MET A 1 -3.03 -0.27 22.73
C MET A 1 -2.38 0.07 21.38
N PHE A 2 -2.86 -0.48 20.26
CA PHE A 2 -2.29 -0.22 18.93
C PHE A 2 -2.89 1.08 18.37
N ALA A 3 -2.16 2.20 18.38
CA ALA A 3 -2.62 3.44 17.77
C ALA A 3 -1.47 4.10 17.00
N PRO A 4 -1.50 4.00 15.65
CA PRO A 4 -1.68 5.18 14.79
C PRO A 4 -2.99 5.09 14.01
N GLY A 5 -3.81 6.15 14.04
CA GLY A 5 -5.14 6.13 13.45
C GLY A 5 -5.76 7.52 13.37
N HIS A 6 -5.22 8.39 12.51
CA HIS A 6 -6.04 9.45 11.95
C HIS A 6 -5.80 9.62 10.44
N LEU A 7 -6.13 8.55 9.72
CA LEU A 7 -6.71 8.63 8.38
C LEU A 7 -8.14 8.14 8.51
N GLY A 8 -9.01 8.94 9.15
CA GLY A 8 -10.37 8.52 9.53
C GLY A 8 -11.15 7.88 8.38
N GLU A 9 -10.89 8.31 7.15
CA GLU A 9 -11.43 7.72 5.92
C GLU A 9 -10.89 6.33 5.59
N LEU A 10 -9.58 6.14 5.75
CA LEU A 10 -8.92 4.89 5.36
C LEU A 10 -9.37 3.74 6.26
N THR A 11 -9.61 3.99 7.54
CA THR A 11 -10.15 2.99 8.46
C THR A 11 -11.64 2.67 8.22
N ARG A 12 -12.38 3.50 7.47
CA ARG A 12 -13.75 3.17 7.01
C ARG A 12 -13.74 2.16 5.86
N ILE A 13 -12.73 2.25 5.00
CA ILE A 13 -12.59 1.36 3.84
C ILE A 13 -11.82 0.09 4.21
N VAL A 14 -10.80 0.24 5.05
CA VAL A 14 -9.90 -0.81 5.51
C VAL A 14 -9.93 -0.85 7.04
N PRO A 15 -10.91 -1.54 7.64
CA PRO A 15 -11.05 -1.57 9.09
C PRO A 15 -9.99 -2.48 9.74
N PHE A 16 -9.83 -2.39 11.07
CA PHE A 16 -8.74 -3.07 11.77
C PHE A 16 -8.86 -4.60 11.69
N GLU A 17 -10.06 -5.12 11.85
CA GLU A 17 -10.39 -6.54 11.76
C GLU A 17 -10.02 -7.13 10.40
N MET A 18 -10.25 -6.38 9.31
CA MET A 18 -9.86 -6.78 7.96
C MET A 18 -8.34 -6.92 7.85
N VAL A 19 -7.59 -5.95 8.37
CA VAL A 19 -6.12 -6.01 8.37
C VAL A 19 -5.61 -7.16 9.23
N ASP A 20 -6.20 -7.38 10.40
CA ASP A 20 -5.82 -8.48 11.28
C ASP A 20 -6.06 -9.85 10.65
N GLU A 21 -7.20 -10.02 9.99
CA GLU A 21 -7.53 -11.26 9.29
C GLU A 21 -6.54 -11.53 8.16
N VAL A 22 -6.25 -10.53 7.33
CA VAL A 22 -5.24 -10.63 6.26
C VAL A 22 -3.88 -11.01 6.84
N LEU A 23 -3.44 -10.35 7.93
CA LEU A 23 -2.16 -10.65 8.57
C LEU A 23 -2.11 -12.08 9.12
N ALA A 24 -3.22 -12.60 9.63
CA ALA A 24 -3.33 -13.98 10.09
C ALA A 24 -3.24 -14.97 8.92
N GLN A 25 -4.03 -14.75 7.86
CA GLN A 25 -4.06 -15.58 6.66
C GLN A 25 -2.69 -15.66 5.98
N THR A 26 -1.98 -14.54 5.88
CA THR A 26 -0.64 -14.49 5.27
C THR A 26 0.50 -14.81 6.23
N ARG A 27 0.19 -15.21 7.47
CA ARG A 27 1.17 -15.52 8.54
C ARG A 27 2.17 -14.39 8.79
N ALA A 28 1.73 -13.15 8.66
CA ALA A 28 2.56 -11.94 8.82
C ALA A 28 2.40 -11.30 10.21
N LEU A 29 1.60 -11.88 11.10
CA LEU A 29 1.48 -11.45 12.49
C LEU A 29 2.81 -11.58 13.23
N GLN A 30 3.11 -10.57 14.05
CA GLN A 30 4.30 -10.60 14.90
C GLN A 30 4.19 -11.66 16.00
N ARG A 31 5.30 -12.39 16.26
CA ARG A 31 5.42 -13.28 17.44
C ARG A 31 5.57 -12.51 18.76
N ARG A 32 6.14 -11.31 18.70
CA ARG A 32 6.31 -10.39 19.84
C ARG A 32 5.91 -9.00 19.40
N VAL A 33 5.12 -8.30 20.23
CA VAL A 33 4.77 -6.90 19.97
C VAL A 33 6.01 -6.05 20.24
N ARG A 34 6.53 -5.43 19.18
CA ARG A 34 7.64 -4.45 19.23
C ARG A 34 7.10 -3.08 18.79
N LEU A 35 7.99 -2.08 18.79
CA LEU A 35 7.67 -0.68 18.50
C LEU A 35 6.80 -0.46 17.24
N VAL A 36 7.01 -1.24 16.17
CA VAL A 36 6.22 -1.15 14.92
C VAL A 36 5.54 -2.49 14.62
N PRO A 37 4.30 -2.68 15.08
CA PRO A 37 3.48 -3.87 14.80
C PRO A 37 3.14 -4.01 13.31
N ALA A 38 2.78 -5.22 12.88
CA ALA A 38 2.46 -5.52 11.49
C ALA A 38 1.26 -4.68 10.98
N ARG A 39 0.19 -4.56 11.79
CA ARG A 39 -0.97 -3.72 11.50
C ARG A 39 -0.57 -2.27 11.22
N VAL A 40 0.27 -1.69 12.08
CA VAL A 40 0.80 -0.32 11.91
C VAL A 40 1.58 -0.19 10.62
N THR A 41 2.35 -1.22 10.27
CA THR A 41 3.13 -1.25 9.02
C THR A 41 2.20 -1.26 7.80
N VAL A 42 1.08 -2.00 7.82
CA VAL A 42 0.07 -1.97 6.74
C VAL A 42 -0.47 -0.54 6.56
N TYR A 43 -0.92 0.11 7.62
CA TYR A 43 -1.43 1.49 7.55
C TYR A 43 -0.35 2.49 7.12
N LEU A 44 0.91 2.30 7.53
CA LEU A 44 2.03 3.10 7.06
C LEU A 44 2.21 3.00 5.54
N LEU A 45 2.12 1.80 4.96
CA LEU A 45 2.28 1.60 3.52
C LEU A 45 1.11 2.16 2.73
N LEU A 46 -0.13 1.98 3.21
CA LEU A 46 -1.31 2.58 2.60
C LEU A 46 -1.22 4.12 2.63
N ALA A 47 -0.83 4.70 3.76
CA ALA A 47 -0.61 6.14 3.88
C ALA A 47 0.53 6.63 2.97
N ALA A 48 1.62 5.88 2.85
CA ALA A 48 2.73 6.23 1.97
C ALA A 48 2.33 6.23 0.48
N ALA A 49 1.38 5.37 0.08
CA ALA A 49 0.81 5.38 -1.26
C ALA A 49 -0.08 6.61 -1.52
N LEU A 50 -0.72 7.16 -0.48
CA LEU A 50 -1.51 8.40 -0.57
C LEU A 50 -0.64 9.66 -0.52
N PHE A 51 0.51 9.60 0.16
CA PHE A 51 1.44 10.73 0.33
C PHE A 51 2.79 10.44 -0.32
N THR A 52 2.79 10.22 -1.63
CA THR A 52 3.97 9.82 -2.40
C THR A 52 5.15 10.80 -2.34
N GLY A 53 4.90 12.07 -1.99
CA GLY A 53 5.93 13.09 -1.78
C GLY A 53 6.61 13.09 -0.41
N LEU A 54 6.22 12.19 0.51
CA LEU A 54 6.72 12.16 1.88
C LEU A 54 7.57 10.92 2.19
N GLY A 55 8.60 11.10 3.02
CA GLY A 55 9.35 9.98 3.59
C GLY A 55 8.56 9.25 4.68
N TYR A 56 8.91 7.99 4.96
CA TYR A 56 8.19 7.16 5.94
C TYR A 56 8.05 7.79 7.33
N LEU A 57 9.03 8.58 7.77
CA LEU A 57 8.95 9.28 9.05
C LEU A 57 7.84 10.35 9.04
N GLN A 58 7.76 11.15 7.98
CA GLN A 58 6.71 12.16 7.82
C GLN A 58 5.32 11.52 7.66
N VAL A 59 5.24 10.38 6.97
CA VAL A 59 4.00 9.59 6.86
C VAL A 59 3.60 9.07 8.24
N PHE A 60 4.54 8.56 9.04
CA PHE A 60 4.28 8.11 10.40
C PHE A 60 3.78 9.25 11.30
N ASP A 61 4.39 10.44 11.19
CA ASP A 61 3.97 11.63 11.93
C ASP A 61 2.52 12.03 11.57
N ARG A 62 2.15 11.97 10.28
CA ARG A 62 0.76 12.18 9.83
C ARG A 62 -0.21 11.16 10.42
N LEU A 63 0.15 9.88 10.43
CA LEU A 63 -0.67 8.82 11.04
C LEU A 63 -0.91 9.03 12.54
N CYS A 64 0.04 9.68 13.23
CA CYS A 64 -0.02 9.92 14.67
C CYS A 64 -0.54 11.31 15.05
N THR A 65 -0.87 12.19 14.09
CA THR A 65 -1.22 13.60 14.35
C THR A 65 -2.42 13.75 15.31
N GLY A 66 -3.39 12.82 15.27
CA GLY A 66 -4.54 12.80 16.18
C GLY A 66 -4.31 12.12 17.54
N LEU A 67 -3.08 11.67 17.84
CA LEU A 67 -2.76 10.87 19.02
C LEU A 67 -1.88 11.59 20.05
N ALA A 68 -1.87 12.93 20.03
CA ALA A 68 -1.05 13.73 20.92
C ALA A 68 -1.21 13.34 22.41
N GLY A 69 -2.43 13.00 22.84
CA GLY A 69 -2.72 12.55 24.21
C GLY A 69 -2.19 11.15 24.57
N LEU A 70 -1.78 10.34 23.59
CA LEU A 70 -1.22 9.00 23.81
C LEU A 70 0.33 8.97 23.71
N ALA A 71 0.96 10.09 23.33
CA ALA A 71 2.41 10.24 23.18
C ALA A 71 3.10 9.01 22.55
N PRO A 72 2.71 8.60 21.32
CA PRO A 72 3.28 7.40 20.71
C PRO A 72 4.79 7.57 20.49
N VAL A 73 5.57 6.55 20.88
CA VAL A 73 7.01 6.54 20.66
C VAL A 73 7.29 6.56 19.15
N ARG A 74 8.01 7.60 18.70
CA ARG A 74 8.37 7.78 17.30
C ARG A 74 9.48 6.82 16.88
N PRO A 75 9.26 5.91 15.91
CA PRO A 75 10.30 5.00 15.42
C PRO A 75 11.37 5.71 14.61
N SER A 76 12.56 5.11 14.52
CA SER A 76 13.58 5.54 13.56
C SER A 76 13.19 5.14 12.13
N GLY A 77 13.78 5.82 11.14
CA GLY A 77 13.58 5.45 9.72
C GLY A 77 14.04 4.01 9.42
N SER A 78 15.11 3.55 10.07
CA SER A 78 15.58 2.17 9.98
C SER A 78 14.58 1.17 10.56
N ALA A 79 13.92 1.50 11.68
CA ALA A 79 12.87 0.66 12.25
C ALA A 79 11.66 0.54 11.32
N LEU A 80 11.22 1.63 10.67
CA LEU A 80 10.14 1.59 9.68
C LEU A 80 10.52 0.75 8.45
N ARG A 81 11.75 0.91 7.94
CA ARG A 81 12.27 0.09 6.83
C ARG A 81 12.29 -1.39 7.19
N GLN A 82 12.80 -1.75 8.37
CA GLN A 82 12.85 -3.14 8.85
C GLN A 82 11.44 -3.71 9.07
N ALA A 83 10.50 -2.90 9.55
CA ALA A 83 9.11 -3.30 9.69
C ALA A 83 8.48 -3.65 8.32
N ARG A 84 8.68 -2.80 7.30
CA ARG A 84 8.23 -3.07 5.92
C ARG A 84 8.85 -4.35 5.36
N GLN A 85 10.15 -4.55 5.55
CA GLN A 85 10.84 -5.77 5.09
C GLN A 85 10.29 -7.03 5.77
N ARG A 86 10.02 -6.95 7.08
CA ARG A 86 9.42 -8.06 7.84
C ARG A 86 7.98 -8.36 7.42
N LEU A 87 7.20 -7.34 7.07
CA LEU A 87 5.81 -7.52 6.61
C LEU A 87 5.75 -8.27 5.28
N GLY A 88 6.65 -7.95 4.34
CA GLY A 88 6.65 -8.52 3.00
C GLY A 88 5.46 -8.05 2.14
N ALA A 89 5.32 -8.65 0.95
CA ALA A 89 4.28 -8.26 -0.02
C ALA A 89 2.95 -9.01 0.15
N ALA A 90 2.97 -10.21 0.74
CA ALA A 90 1.79 -11.07 0.82
C ALA A 90 0.57 -10.41 1.50
N PRO A 91 0.70 -9.70 2.65
CA PRO A 91 -0.44 -9.01 3.25
C PRO A 91 -1.04 -7.93 2.35
N MET A 92 -0.20 -7.15 1.68
CA MET A 92 -0.67 -6.08 0.80
C MET A 92 -1.40 -6.65 -0.43
N LYS A 93 -0.93 -7.78 -0.98
CA LYS A 93 -1.61 -8.48 -2.06
C LYS A 93 -2.96 -9.02 -1.60
N ALA A 94 -3.01 -9.75 -0.50
CA ALA A 94 -4.26 -10.32 0.01
C ALA A 94 -5.29 -9.23 0.35
N LEU A 95 -4.84 -8.11 0.94
CA LEU A 95 -5.70 -6.96 1.19
C LEU A 95 -6.22 -6.33 -0.12
N PHE A 96 -5.36 -6.19 -1.14
CA PHE A 96 -5.79 -5.73 -2.46
C PHE A 96 -6.82 -6.68 -3.06
N ASP A 97 -6.58 -7.99 -3.04
CA ASP A 97 -7.49 -8.97 -3.63
C ASP A 97 -8.87 -8.93 -2.93
N LEU A 98 -8.89 -8.80 -1.59
CA LEU A 98 -10.11 -8.71 -0.78
C LEU A 98 -10.92 -7.45 -1.10
N ILE A 99 -10.23 -6.32 -1.28
CA ILE A 99 -10.89 -5.05 -1.55
C ILE A 99 -11.23 -4.94 -3.04
N SER A 100 -10.45 -5.52 -3.94
CA SER A 100 -10.66 -5.39 -5.39
C SER A 100 -12.01 -5.98 -5.80
N GLY A 101 -12.78 -5.22 -6.59
CA GLY A 101 -14.11 -5.61 -7.03
C GLY A 101 -15.16 -4.52 -6.84
N PRO A 102 -16.36 -4.74 -7.41
CA PRO A 102 -17.45 -3.78 -7.34
C PRO A 102 -18.05 -3.71 -5.92
N ALA A 103 -18.38 -2.49 -5.48
CA ALA A 103 -19.22 -2.29 -4.31
C ALA A 103 -20.60 -2.90 -4.56
N VAL A 104 -21.18 -3.48 -3.51
CA VAL A 104 -22.46 -4.20 -3.56
C VAL A 104 -23.59 -3.33 -4.14
N THR A 105 -23.53 -2.01 -3.93
CA THR A 105 -24.58 -1.05 -4.30
C THR A 105 -24.47 -0.51 -5.73
N THR A 106 -23.38 -0.77 -6.46
CA THR A 106 -23.12 -0.14 -7.76
C THR A 106 -22.93 -1.13 -8.90
N ALA A 107 -23.27 -2.42 -8.70
CA ALA A 107 -23.05 -3.49 -9.67
C ALA A 107 -23.66 -3.22 -11.09
N ALA A 108 -24.75 -2.44 -11.15
CA ALA A 108 -25.42 -2.03 -12.38
C ALA A 108 -24.87 -0.73 -13.01
N ALA A 109 -24.11 0.08 -12.26
CA ALA A 109 -23.45 1.25 -12.79
C ALA A 109 -22.20 0.86 -13.62
N GLY A 110 -21.79 1.72 -14.56
CA GLY A 110 -20.59 1.48 -15.38
C GLY A 110 -20.80 0.57 -16.59
N TRP A 111 -22.02 0.49 -17.12
CA TRP A 111 -22.31 -0.20 -18.38
C TRP A 111 -22.80 0.79 -19.44
N TRP A 112 -22.35 0.62 -20.68
CA TRP A 112 -22.83 1.39 -21.84
C TRP A 112 -23.02 0.45 -23.02
N ARG A 113 -24.26 0.40 -23.55
CA ARG A 113 -24.63 -0.48 -24.69
C ARG A 113 -24.20 -1.95 -24.50
N GLY A 114 -24.37 -2.49 -23.29
CA GLY A 114 -24.00 -3.88 -22.97
C GLY A 114 -22.50 -4.12 -22.77
N LEU A 115 -21.67 -3.07 -22.79
CA LEU A 115 -20.23 -3.14 -22.55
C LEU A 115 -19.86 -2.52 -21.20
N ARG A 116 -18.84 -3.07 -20.53
CA ARG A 116 -18.30 -2.49 -19.30
C ARG A 116 -17.47 -1.25 -19.63
N VAL A 117 -17.78 -0.14 -18.97
CA VAL A 117 -16.98 1.08 -19.03
C VAL A 117 -15.77 0.92 -18.11
N VAL A 118 -14.59 1.13 -18.66
CA VAL A 118 -13.31 0.99 -17.97
C VAL A 118 -12.43 2.20 -18.23
N ALA A 119 -11.69 2.64 -17.21
CA ALA A 119 -10.58 3.55 -17.35
C ALA A 119 -9.29 2.72 -17.50
N ILE A 120 -8.44 3.12 -18.43
CA ILE A 120 -7.12 2.54 -18.63
C ILE A 120 -6.07 3.60 -18.35
N ASP A 121 -5.05 3.23 -17.59
CA ASP A 121 -3.87 4.07 -17.36
C ASP A 121 -2.60 3.23 -17.37
N GLY A 122 -1.51 3.84 -17.79
CA GLY A 122 -0.18 3.23 -17.85
C GLY A 122 0.81 4.04 -17.02
N THR A 123 1.57 3.37 -16.16
CA THR A 123 2.60 4.02 -15.35
C THR A 123 3.92 3.26 -15.35
N LEU A 124 5.01 4.00 -15.15
CA LEU A 124 6.36 3.46 -14.99
C LEU A 124 6.77 3.62 -13.53
N LEU A 125 7.15 2.51 -12.92
CA LEU A 125 7.57 2.47 -11.52
C LEU A 125 9.03 2.04 -11.42
N PRO A 126 9.92 2.87 -10.83
CA PRO A 126 11.26 2.41 -10.50
C PRO A 126 11.16 1.33 -9.42
N ILE A 127 11.83 0.20 -9.64
CA ILE A 127 11.87 -0.90 -8.67
C ILE A 127 13.29 -1.07 -8.12
N PRO A 128 13.45 -1.71 -6.94
CA PRO A 128 14.76 -1.92 -6.36
C PRO A 128 15.73 -2.61 -7.34
N ASP A 129 16.93 -2.06 -7.44
CA ASP A 129 18.01 -2.65 -8.22
C ASP A 129 18.51 -3.91 -7.52
N SER A 130 18.08 -5.07 -8.03
CA SER A 130 18.44 -6.38 -7.47
C SER A 130 18.57 -7.37 -8.61
N ALA A 131 19.44 -8.38 -8.41
CA ALA A 131 19.65 -9.44 -9.40
C ALA A 131 18.32 -10.10 -9.79
N ALA A 132 17.44 -10.38 -8.81
CA ALA A 132 16.13 -10.96 -9.06
C ALA A 132 15.26 -10.06 -9.97
N ASN A 133 15.16 -8.77 -9.69
CA ASN A 133 14.38 -7.85 -10.53
C ASN A 133 14.98 -7.70 -11.94
N LEU A 134 16.30 -7.71 -12.07
CA LEU A 134 16.98 -7.59 -13.38
C LEU A 134 16.79 -8.82 -14.28
N THR A 135 16.34 -9.95 -13.74
CA THR A 135 15.96 -11.11 -14.58
C THR A 135 14.65 -10.90 -15.35
N VAL A 136 13.80 -9.96 -14.89
CA VAL A 136 12.45 -9.71 -15.45
C VAL A 136 12.32 -8.30 -16.02
N PHE A 137 12.93 -7.32 -15.37
CA PHE A 137 12.80 -5.90 -15.68
C PHE A 137 14.12 -5.31 -16.12
N THR A 138 14.06 -4.39 -17.08
CA THR A 138 15.25 -3.74 -17.64
C THR A 138 15.33 -2.27 -17.22
N ARG A 139 16.55 -1.72 -17.29
CA ARG A 139 16.72 -0.26 -17.23
C ARG A 139 16.28 0.34 -18.56
N GLN A 140 15.57 1.44 -18.49
CA GLN A 140 15.03 2.11 -19.67
C GLN A 140 16.07 3.05 -20.27
N ARG A 141 16.19 3.06 -21.61
CA ARG A 141 16.97 4.07 -22.32
C ARG A 141 16.18 5.39 -22.37
N LEU A 142 16.83 6.45 -21.94
CA LEU A 142 16.35 7.83 -21.88
C LEU A 142 17.14 8.67 -22.88
N GLY A 143 16.66 9.88 -23.21
CA GLY A 143 17.35 10.78 -24.15
C GLY A 143 18.77 11.16 -23.72
N ASN A 144 19.07 11.07 -22.42
CA ASN A 144 20.36 11.41 -21.81
C ASN A 144 21.08 10.21 -21.16
N GLY A 145 20.70 8.96 -21.48
CA GLY A 145 21.38 7.78 -20.95
C GLY A 145 20.44 6.63 -20.59
N ILE A 146 20.69 5.98 -19.45
CA ILE A 146 19.93 4.82 -18.96
C ILE A 146 19.38 5.15 -17.57
N SER A 147 18.17 4.72 -17.26
CA SER A 147 17.55 4.93 -15.95
C SER A 147 18.40 4.31 -14.83
N GLY A 148 18.55 5.01 -13.70
CA GLY A 148 19.35 4.52 -12.57
C GLY A 148 18.84 3.22 -11.96
N TYR A 149 17.52 2.99 -12.01
CA TYR A 149 16.85 1.78 -11.53
C TYR A 149 16.14 1.05 -12.68
N PRO A 150 15.99 -0.29 -12.61
CA PRO A 150 15.09 -1.01 -13.50
C PRO A 150 13.65 -0.48 -13.39
N GLN A 151 12.91 -0.55 -14.49
CA GLN A 151 11.56 0.01 -14.60
C GLN A 151 10.52 -1.11 -14.74
N LEU A 152 9.50 -1.06 -13.89
CA LEU A 152 8.28 -1.84 -14.07
C LEU A 152 7.29 -1.02 -14.89
N ARG A 153 6.76 -1.61 -15.97
CA ARG A 153 5.66 -1.04 -16.75
C ARG A 153 4.35 -1.63 -16.25
N LEU A 154 3.49 -0.80 -15.67
CA LEU A 154 2.18 -1.18 -15.18
C LEU A 154 1.12 -0.61 -16.10
N ALA A 155 0.23 -1.47 -16.62
CA ALA A 155 -1.03 -1.06 -17.21
C ALA A 155 -2.15 -1.49 -16.26
N ALA A 156 -3.00 -0.55 -15.87
CA ALA A 156 -4.14 -0.80 -14.98
C ALA A 156 -5.44 -0.58 -15.76
N LEU A 157 -6.40 -1.50 -15.55
CA LEU A 157 -7.75 -1.38 -16.05
C LEU A 157 -8.70 -1.33 -14.85
N VAL A 158 -9.46 -0.24 -14.72
CA VAL A 158 -10.37 -0.02 -13.59
C VAL A 158 -11.79 0.13 -14.10
N ALA A 159 -12.71 -0.71 -13.61
CA ALA A 159 -14.12 -0.62 -13.96
C ALA A 159 -14.74 0.67 -13.37
N CYS A 160 -15.25 1.53 -14.24
CA CYS A 160 -15.86 2.80 -13.85
C CYS A 160 -17.21 2.59 -13.17
N GLY A 161 -17.55 3.46 -12.22
CA GLY A 161 -18.87 3.43 -11.56
C GLY A 161 -19.10 2.22 -10.66
N THR A 162 -18.05 1.53 -10.22
CA THR A 162 -18.15 0.34 -9.36
C THR A 162 -17.93 0.63 -7.88
N ARG A 163 -17.86 1.90 -7.47
CA ARG A 163 -17.77 2.37 -6.08
C ARG A 163 -18.42 3.73 -5.91
#